data_AF-A0A101MGZ1-F1
#
_entry.id   AF-A0A101MGZ1-F1
#
_cell.length_a   1.000
_cell.length_b   1.000
_cell.length_c   1.000
_cell.angle_alpha   90.00
_cell.angle_beta   90.00
_cell.angle_gamma   90.00
#
_symmetry.space_group_name_H-M   'P 1'
#
loop_
_entity.id
_entity.type
_entity.pdbx_description
1 polymer ?
#
loop_
_entity_poly.entity_id
_entity_poly.type
_entity_poly.pdbx_seq_one_letter_code
_entity_poly.pdbx_strand_id
1 'polypeptide(L)'
;MPVERTIICGDTVYGRSTHCWVKEVENPALLQAWISTLDLIPALQPTKLIPGHMDSGWELDAQADLAHTKKYLDLFGEKVTYAPTQSQVQELYEYFQNAFPQCKENLHFFLGRLSNQFGEGGES
;
A
#
# COMPACT_ATOMS: atom_id res chain seq x y z
N MET A 1 -8.59 18.99 -20.60
CA MET A 1 -7.66 17.99 -20.04
C MET A 1 -6.30 18.65 -19.85
N PRO A 2 -5.61 18.45 -18.72
CA PRO A 2 -4.29 19.04 -18.48
C PRO A 2 -3.27 18.51 -19.50
N VAL A 3 -2.37 19.38 -19.99
CA VAL A 3 -1.47 19.08 -21.11
C VAL A 3 -0.25 18.24 -20.68
N GLU A 4 0.20 18.36 -19.44
CA GLU A 4 1.32 17.61 -18.87
C GLU A 4 0.93 16.18 -18.43
N ARG A 5 -0.37 15.91 -18.30
CA ARG A 5 -0.97 14.60 -17.91
C ARG A 5 -0.22 13.90 -16.77
N THR A 6 0.25 14.71 -15.81
CA THR A 6 1.02 14.27 -14.65
C THR A 6 0.13 14.31 -13.41
N ILE A 7 0.18 13.26 -12.61
CA ILE A 7 -0.52 13.18 -11.32
C ILE A 7 0.52 12.99 -10.22
N ILE A 8 0.41 13.82 -9.17
CA ILE A 8 1.15 13.64 -7.91
C ILE A 8 0.18 12.99 -6.93
N CYS A 9 0.47 11.78 -6.50
CA CYS A 9 -0.49 10.93 -5.80
C CYS A 9 -0.45 11.05 -4.27
N GLY A 10 0.64 11.59 -3.71
CA GLY A 10 0.89 11.50 -2.26
C GLY A 10 0.74 10.05 -1.78
N ASP A 11 0.18 9.85 -0.59
CA ASP A 11 0.00 8.53 0.01
C ASP A 11 -1.12 7.70 -0.62
N THR A 12 -1.77 8.20 -1.67
CA THR A 12 -2.72 7.38 -2.44
C THR A 12 -1.98 6.30 -3.24
N VAL A 13 -0.75 6.55 -3.70
CA VAL A 13 0.05 5.57 -4.47
C VAL A 13 1.45 5.49 -3.87
N TYR A 14 1.84 4.28 -3.50
CA TYR A 14 3.19 3.94 -3.09
C TYR A 14 3.95 3.35 -4.27
N GLY A 15 5.21 3.76 -4.42
CA GLY A 15 6.13 3.16 -5.36
C GLY A 15 6.37 1.70 -5.01
N ARG A 16 6.64 0.88 -6.02
CA ARG A 16 6.81 -0.58 -5.87
C ARG A 16 7.96 -1.03 -4.98
N SER A 17 8.77 -0.10 -4.49
CA SER A 17 9.88 -0.29 -3.56
C SER A 17 9.52 -0.03 -2.09
N THR A 18 8.30 0.40 -1.77
CA THR A 18 7.94 0.76 -0.39
C THR A 18 6.65 0.06 0.06
N HIS A 19 6.59 -0.30 1.34
CA HIS A 19 5.36 -0.79 1.98
C HIS A 19 4.34 0.35 2.14
N CYS A 20 3.04 0.05 1.98
CA CYS A 20 1.99 1.06 2.14
C CYS A 20 1.72 1.36 3.62
N TRP A 21 1.49 2.64 3.95
CA TRP A 21 1.05 3.05 5.27
C TRP A 21 -0.45 2.79 5.44
N VAL A 22 -0.82 1.60 5.92
CA VAL A 22 -2.22 1.19 6.11
C VAL A 22 -2.74 1.44 7.53
N LYS A 23 -1.95 2.10 8.39
CA LYS A 23 -2.31 2.30 9.80
C LYS A 23 -3.66 3.01 9.99
N GLU A 24 -4.02 3.90 9.07
CA GLU A 24 -5.26 4.70 9.12
C GLU A 24 -6.46 4.00 8.47
N VAL A 25 -6.28 2.78 7.95
CA VAL A 25 -7.34 1.99 7.32
C VAL A 25 -8.09 1.17 8.38
N GLU A 26 -8.85 1.88 9.21
CA GLU A 26 -9.48 1.30 10.41
C GLU A 26 -10.74 0.47 10.14
N ASN A 27 -11.32 0.55 8.94
CA ASN A 27 -12.55 -0.17 8.60
C ASN A 27 -12.69 -0.45 7.08
N PRO A 28 -13.60 -1.37 6.69
CA PRO A 28 -13.82 -1.73 5.28
C PRO A 28 -14.17 -0.55 4.36
N ALA A 29 -14.88 0.46 4.85
CA ALA A 29 -15.28 1.59 4.04
C ALA A 29 -14.07 2.46 3.65
N LEU A 30 -13.11 2.63 4.55
CA LEU A 30 -11.85 3.33 4.28
C LEU A 30 -10.98 2.55 3.27
N LEU A 31 -10.88 1.24 3.43
CA LEU A 31 -10.17 0.39 2.46
C LEU A 31 -10.79 0.52 1.07
N GLN A 32 -12.12 0.40 0.98
CA GLN A 32 -12.83 0.50 -0.28
C GLN A 32 -12.73 1.90 -0.89
N ALA A 33 -12.72 2.96 -0.09
CA ALA A 33 -12.52 4.33 -0.57
C ALA A 33 -11.13 4.50 -1.21
N TRP A 34 -10.09 3.94 -0.59
CA TRP A 34 -8.74 3.98 -1.16
C TRP A 34 -8.66 3.18 -2.47
N ILE A 35 -9.17 1.94 -2.50
CA ILE A 35 -9.21 1.13 -3.72
C ILE A 35 -9.98 1.85 -4.84
N SER A 36 -11.13 2.45 -4.52
CA SER A 36 -11.92 3.20 -5.50
C SER A 36 -11.16 4.41 -6.05
N THR A 37 -10.37 5.07 -5.20
CA THR A 37 -9.51 6.18 -5.64
C THR A 37 -8.44 5.69 -6.62
N LEU A 38 -7.82 4.54 -6.36
CA LEU A 38 -6.86 3.93 -7.28
C LEU A 38 -7.49 3.61 -8.64
N ASP A 39 -8.72 3.12 -8.65
CA ASP A 39 -9.44 2.77 -9.89
C ASP A 39 -9.79 3.98 -10.75
N LEU A 40 -9.86 5.18 -10.18
CA LEU A 40 -10.07 6.43 -10.92
C LEU A 40 -8.80 6.90 -11.67
N ILE A 41 -7.61 6.54 -11.19
CA ILE A 41 -6.35 7.04 -11.74
C ILE A 41 -6.14 6.58 -13.20
N PRO A 42 -6.34 5.30 -13.57
CA PRO A 42 -6.26 4.86 -14.96
C PRO A 42 -7.24 5.59 -15.89
N ALA A 43 -8.43 5.96 -15.40
CA ALA A 43 -9.43 6.67 -16.20
C ALA A 43 -8.99 8.08 -16.61
N LEU A 44 -8.04 8.68 -15.89
CA LEU A 44 -7.43 9.97 -16.22
C LEU A 44 -6.34 9.87 -17.29
N GLN A 45 -5.95 8.64 -17.66
CA GLN A 45 -4.89 8.34 -18.62
C GLN A 45 -3.61 9.18 -18.39
N PRO A 46 -3.01 9.13 -17.19
CA PRO A 46 -1.79 9.87 -16.90
C PRO A 46 -0.64 9.34 -17.77
N THR A 47 0.20 10.24 -18.28
CA THR A 47 1.47 9.87 -18.92
C THR A 47 2.62 9.83 -17.92
N LYS A 48 2.43 10.41 -16.73
CA LYS A 48 3.38 10.39 -15.62
C LYS A 48 2.62 10.32 -14.31
N LEU A 49 3.09 9.47 -13.41
CA LEU A 49 2.58 9.32 -12.06
C LEU A 49 3.76 9.43 -11.11
N ILE A 50 3.60 10.24 -10.06
CA ILE A 50 4.61 10.42 -9.03
C ILE A 50 4.01 9.88 -7.71
N PRO A 51 4.48 8.73 -7.21
CA PRO A 51 4.01 8.19 -5.94
C PRO A 51 4.48 9.06 -4.77
N GLY A 52 3.79 9.00 -3.63
CA GLY A 52 4.18 9.73 -2.42
C GLY A 52 5.48 9.21 -1.80
N HIS A 53 5.71 7.90 -1.92
CA HIS A 53 6.87 7.22 -1.37
C HIS A 53 7.50 6.31 -2.43
N MET A 54 8.81 6.43 -2.62
CA MET A 54 9.60 5.53 -3.44
C MET A 54 11.07 5.63 -3.02
N ASP A 55 11.72 4.48 -2.88
CA ASP A 55 13.14 4.42 -2.55
C ASP A 55 14.00 4.99 -3.69
N SER A 56 15.15 5.55 -3.33
CA SER A 56 16.11 6.10 -4.31
C SER A 56 16.63 5.03 -5.27
N GLY A 57 16.83 5.39 -6.54
CA GLY A 57 17.35 4.48 -7.57
C GLY A 57 16.28 3.69 -8.33
N TRP A 58 15.00 3.88 -8.00
CA TRP A 58 13.89 3.35 -8.77
C TRP A 58 13.39 4.38 -9.79
N GLU A 59 13.16 3.92 -11.02
CA GLU A 59 12.50 4.72 -12.05
C GLU A 59 10.98 4.73 -11.82
N LEU A 60 10.35 5.88 -12.12
CA LEU A 60 8.90 6.02 -12.06
C LEU A 60 8.23 5.09 -13.07
N ASP A 61 7.27 4.30 -12.61
CA ASP A 61 6.47 3.43 -13.47
C ASP A 61 5.02 3.47 -12.99
N ALA A 62 4.23 4.33 -13.64
CA ALA A 62 2.85 4.58 -13.25
C ALA A 62 2.01 3.29 -13.15
N GLN A 63 2.21 2.36 -14.08
CA GLN A 63 1.43 1.13 -14.11
C GLN A 63 1.89 0.16 -13.01
N ALA A 64 3.20 -0.01 -12.84
CA ALA A 64 3.74 -0.90 -11.82
C ALA A 64 3.47 -0.40 -10.40
N ASP A 65 3.57 0.91 -10.15
CA ASP A 65 3.37 1.52 -8.83
C ASP A 65 1.88 1.49 -8.43
N LEU A 66 0.97 1.72 -9.38
CA LEU A 66 -0.47 1.51 -9.16
C LEU A 66 -0.80 0.04 -8.87
N ALA A 67 -0.26 -0.88 -9.67
CA ALA A 67 -0.49 -2.31 -9.48
C ALA A 67 0.06 -2.81 -8.13
N HIS A 68 1.20 -2.28 -7.70
CA HIS A 68 1.78 -2.56 -6.39
C HIS A 68 0.85 -2.12 -5.25
N THR A 69 0.43 -0.86 -5.27
CA THR A 69 -0.47 -0.33 -4.21
C THR A 69 -1.79 -1.10 -4.17
N LYS A 70 -2.39 -1.38 -5.34
CA LYS A 70 -3.62 -2.17 -5.41
C LYS A 70 -3.46 -3.57 -4.84
N LYS A 71 -2.41 -4.29 -5.25
CA LYS A 71 -2.08 -5.61 -4.68
C LYS A 71 -1.90 -5.54 -3.17
N TYR A 72 -1.25 -4.50 -2.65
CA TYR A 72 -1.05 -4.32 -1.21
C TYR A 72 -2.37 -4.20 -0.46
N LEU A 73 -3.27 -3.33 -0.94
CA LEU A 73 -4.58 -3.13 -0.34
C LEU A 73 -5.48 -4.36 -0.44
N ASP A 74 -5.41 -5.10 -1.54
CA ASP A 74 -6.15 -6.36 -1.70
C ASP A 74 -5.70 -7.40 -0.67
N LEU A 75 -4.38 -7.58 -0.49
CA LEU A 75 -3.83 -8.49 0.51
C LEU A 75 -4.11 -8.02 1.95
N PHE A 76 -4.10 -6.71 2.19
CA PHE A 76 -4.54 -6.13 3.46
C PHE A 76 -6.02 -6.40 3.73
N GLY A 77 -6.86 -6.26 2.72
CA GLY A 77 -8.26 -6.66 2.80
C GLY A 77 -8.43 -8.11 3.21
N GLU A 78 -7.73 -9.02 2.52
CA GLU A 78 -7.80 -10.46 2.80
C GLU A 78 -7.32 -10.82 4.22
N LYS A 79 -6.14 -10.31 4.62
CA LYS A 79 -5.46 -10.74 5.86
C LYS A 79 -5.87 -9.98 7.10
N VAL A 80 -6.42 -8.78 6.95
CA VAL A 80 -6.72 -7.90 8.09
C VAL A 80 -8.19 -7.52 8.09
N THR A 81 -8.68 -6.84 7.06
CA THR A 81 -10.01 -6.20 7.09
C THR A 81 -11.16 -7.21 7.05
N TYR A 82 -11.02 -8.28 6.28
CA TYR A 82 -12.06 -9.29 6.04
C TYR A 82 -11.69 -10.66 6.63
N ALA A 83 -10.57 -10.76 7.34
CA ALA A 83 -10.16 -12.00 7.97
C ALA A 83 -11.16 -12.37 9.10
N PRO A 84 -11.57 -13.65 9.20
CA PRO A 84 -12.52 -14.10 10.22
C PRO A 84 -11.93 -14.06 11.64
N THR A 85 -10.60 -14.12 11.74
CA THR A 85 -9.82 -14.07 12.97
C THR A 85 -8.60 -13.21 12.75
N GLN A 86 -8.14 -12.51 13.78
CA GLN A 86 -6.88 -11.77 13.72
C GLN A 86 -5.70 -12.75 13.61
N SER A 87 -4.80 -12.49 12.68
CA SER A 87 -3.51 -13.19 12.62
C SER A 87 -2.57 -12.68 13.72
N GLN A 88 -1.58 -13.49 14.06
CA GLN A 88 -0.54 -13.09 15.02
C GLN A 88 0.34 -11.98 14.43
N VAL A 89 0.89 -11.11 15.28
CA VAL A 89 1.79 -10.01 14.86
C VAL A 89 2.92 -10.53 13.96
N GLN A 90 3.59 -11.61 14.37
CA GLN A 90 4.70 -12.18 13.61
C GLN A 90 4.25 -12.74 12.26
N GLU A 91 3.08 -13.37 12.20
CA GLU A 91 2.52 -13.94 10.97
C GLU A 91 2.20 -12.85 9.95
N LEU A 92 1.56 -11.75 10.37
CA LEU A 92 1.29 -10.62 9.49
C LEU A 92 2.59 -9.99 8.99
N TYR A 93 3.56 -9.79 9.88
CA TYR A 93 4.87 -9.23 9.53
C TYR A 93 5.54 -10.06 8.42
N GLU A 94 5.68 -11.37 8.65
CA GLU A 94 6.34 -12.28 7.70
C GLU A 94 5.56 -12.38 6.39
N TYR A 95 4.23 -12.43 6.45
CA TYR A 95 3.40 -12.49 5.26
C TYR A 95 3.64 -11.30 4.34
N PHE A 96 3.57 -10.07 4.87
CA PHE A 96 3.78 -8.87 4.05
C PHE A 96 5.24 -8.72 3.61
N GLN A 97 6.21 -9.10 4.44
CA GLN A 97 7.62 -9.13 4.04
C GLN A 97 7.84 -10.08 2.84
N ASN A 98 7.25 -11.27 2.89
CA ASN A 98 7.40 -12.27 1.83
C ASN A 98 6.59 -11.93 0.57
N ALA A 99 5.45 -11.25 0.70
CA ALA A 99 4.62 -10.83 -0.42
C ALA A 99 5.23 -9.66 -1.23
N PHE A 100 6.10 -8.87 -0.59
CA PHE A 100 6.75 -7.68 -1.15
C PHE A 100 8.26 -7.64 -0.87
N PRO A 101 9.04 -8.65 -1.32
CA PRO A 101 10.46 -8.80 -0.96
C PRO A 101 11.37 -7.68 -1.50
N GLN A 102 10.86 -6.88 -2.44
CA GLN A 102 11.56 -5.71 -2.98
C GLN A 102 11.50 -4.49 -2.05
N CYS A 103 10.57 -4.46 -1.09
CA CYS A 103 10.39 -3.33 -0.18
C CYS A 103 11.32 -3.48 1.04
N LYS A 104 12.51 -2.88 0.97
CA LYS A 104 13.58 -3.13 1.96
C LYS A 104 13.82 -1.95 2.89
N GLU A 105 13.70 -0.73 2.37
CA GLU A 105 13.92 0.46 3.18
C GLU A 105 12.78 0.66 4.17
N ASN A 106 13.12 1.04 5.41
CA ASN A 106 12.16 1.24 6.50
C ASN A 106 11.23 0.04 6.77
N LEU A 107 11.60 -1.17 6.33
CA LEU A 107 10.81 -2.40 6.45
C LEU A 107 10.24 -2.58 7.86
N HIS A 108 11.10 -2.55 8.87
CA HIS A 108 10.71 -2.76 10.27
C HIS A 108 9.75 -1.68 10.78
N PHE A 109 9.87 -0.44 10.28
CA PHE A 109 8.98 0.64 10.65
C PHE A 109 7.58 0.41 10.07
N PHE A 110 7.47 0.20 8.75
CA PHE A 110 6.17 0.00 8.11
C PHE A 110 5.49 -1.29 8.58
N LEU A 111 6.19 -2.41 8.50
CA LEU A 111 5.62 -3.70 8.86
C LEU A 111 5.42 -3.83 10.36
N GLY A 112 6.31 -3.28 11.18
CA GLY A 112 6.12 -3.25 12.63
C GLY A 112 4.87 -2.46 13.01
N ARG A 113 4.59 -1.32 12.35
CA ARG A 113 3.37 -0.55 12.58
C ARG A 113 2.11 -1.29 12.11
N LEU A 114 2.13 -1.88 10.92
CA LEU A 114 1.01 -2.68 10.40
C LEU A 114 0.73 -3.87 11.32
N SER A 115 1.74 -4.69 11.61
CA SER A 115 1.54 -5.93 12.33
C SER A 115 1.17 -5.72 13.78
N ASN A 116 1.72 -4.71 14.48
CA ASN A 116 1.31 -4.41 15.85
C ASN A 116 -0.09 -3.78 15.94
N GLN A 117 -0.49 -2.97 14.96
CA GLN A 117 -1.81 -2.36 14.95
C GLN A 117 -2.92 -3.39 14.73
N PHE A 118 -2.68 -4.36 13.85
CA PHE A 118 -3.73 -5.26 13.34
C PHE A 118 -3.57 -6.72 13.76
N GLY A 119 -2.40 -7.09 14.30
CA GLY A 119 -2.11 -8.43 14.79
C GLY A 119 -2.60 -8.65 16.23
N GLU A 120 -2.96 -9.88 16.53
CA GLU A 120 -3.38 -10.29 17.88
C GLU A 120 -2.26 -10.04 18.89
N GLY A 121 -2.58 -9.34 19.99
CA GLY A 121 -1.63 -9.06 21.07
C GLY A 121 -0.57 -7.99 20.76
N GLY A 122 -0.72 -7.23 19.68
CA GLY A 122 0.19 -6.13 19.34
C GLY A 122 0.05 -4.91 20.26
N GLU A 123 1.14 -4.15 20.40
CA GLU A 123 1.20 -2.90 21.17
C GLU A 123 1.32 -1.69 20.20
N SER A 124 0.38 -0.74 20.29
CA SER A 124 0.22 0.39 19.36
C SER A 124 1.04 1.64 19.68
#